data_AF-A0A960T3M2-F1
#
_entry.id   AF-A0A960T3M2-F1
#
_cell.length_a   1.000
_cell.length_b   1.000
_cell.length_c   1.000
_cell.angle_alpha   90.00
_cell.angle_beta   90.00
_cell.angle_gamma   90.00
#
_symmetry.space_group_name_H-M   'P 1'
#
loop_
_entity.id
_entity.type
_entity.pdbx_description
1 polymer ?
#
loop_
_entity_poly.entity_id
_entity_poly.type
_entity_poly.pdbx_seq_one_letter_code
_entity_poly.pdbx_strand_id
1 'polypeptide(L)'
;METQEYHVEGPVAIVFTTTSIDIDEELMNRCLVLTVDESRDQTERIHALQREARTVEGILRAERRKDVLRVMQNAQRLIRPMRVANPFARHLTFTSGRTRTRRDHEKYLTLIDAIALLHQHQRATITHQVNGRTVEMLPVTLDDIEAANRIAPEVLGRSLDELPPQTRRLLETIKAHVRERIEADKIEQKLARFTRREIRERTGWSGTQIRRHLEHLVELEHVAARGGRNGVLIQYELLTDAAETECGFHVGLIDVEKLRESTLTKKTLPEIKPPCRHLAAPLGKVVSL
;
A
#
# COMPACT_ATOMS: atom_id res chain seq x y z
N MET A 1 -27.61 10.82 -13.32
CA MET A 1 -27.16 9.94 -12.23
C MET A 1 -28.00 10.30 -11.04
N GLU A 2 -28.82 9.39 -10.56
CA GLU A 2 -29.59 9.58 -9.33
C GLU A 2 -28.83 8.91 -8.19
N THR A 3 -28.64 9.64 -7.08
CA THR A 3 -28.01 9.10 -5.87
C THR A 3 -28.97 8.11 -5.23
N GLN A 4 -28.52 6.87 -5.02
CA GLN A 4 -29.28 5.85 -4.28
C GLN A 4 -28.65 5.63 -2.90
N GLU A 5 -29.46 5.70 -1.85
CA GLU A 5 -29.04 5.37 -0.50
C GLU A 5 -29.18 3.86 -0.25
N TYR A 6 -28.11 3.25 0.27
CA TYR A 6 -28.08 1.87 0.72
C TYR A 6 -27.83 1.83 2.22
N HIS A 7 -28.73 1.19 2.97
CA HIS A 7 -28.56 0.95 4.40
C HIS A 7 -28.14 -0.50 4.65
N VAL A 8 -27.06 -0.70 5.39
CA VAL A 8 -26.53 -2.03 5.74
C VAL A 8 -26.13 -2.04 7.23
N GLU A 9 -26.67 -2.97 8.00
CA GLU A 9 -26.28 -3.19 9.40
C GLU A 9 -25.17 -4.23 9.49
N GLY A 10 -23.96 -3.83 9.92
CA GLY A 10 -22.82 -4.72 10.17
C GLY A 10 -21.46 -4.06 9.92
N PRO A 11 -20.34 -4.78 10.08
CA PRO A 11 -19.04 -4.32 9.61
C PRO A 11 -19.07 -4.23 8.09
N VAL A 12 -19.17 -3.01 7.56
CA VAL A 12 -19.21 -2.79 6.11
C VAL A 12 -17.79 -2.80 5.55
N ALA A 13 -17.49 -3.78 4.70
CA ALA A 13 -16.32 -3.74 3.83
C ALA A 13 -16.73 -3.09 2.51
N ILE A 14 -16.28 -1.86 2.26
CA ILE A 14 -16.56 -1.15 1.00
C ILE A 14 -15.39 -1.37 0.04
N VAL A 15 -15.68 -1.90 -1.13
CA VAL A 15 -14.76 -1.95 -2.27
C VAL A 15 -15.41 -1.18 -3.41
N PHE A 16 -14.76 -0.14 -3.89
CA PHE A 16 -15.15 0.59 -5.08
C PHE A 16 -13.97 0.70 -6.02
N THR A 17 -14.26 0.90 -7.30
CA THR A 17 -13.25 1.10 -8.34
C THR A 17 -13.48 2.46 -8.96
N THR A 18 -12.39 3.15 -9.30
CA THR A 18 -12.46 4.45 -9.96
C THR A 18 -11.40 4.51 -11.06
N THR A 19 -11.72 5.22 -12.13
CA THR A 19 -10.78 5.56 -13.21
C THR A 19 -10.16 6.96 -13.00
N SER A 20 -10.60 7.66 -11.95
CA SER A 20 -9.96 8.89 -11.49
C SER A 20 -8.56 8.58 -10.98
N ILE A 21 -7.58 9.38 -11.40
CA ILE A 21 -6.23 9.31 -10.87
C ILE A 21 -6.20 9.90 -9.46
N ASP A 22 -6.89 11.02 -9.29
CA ASP A 22 -6.95 11.74 -8.03
C ASP A 22 -8.11 11.18 -7.23
N ILE A 23 -7.75 10.52 -6.14
CA ILE A 23 -8.67 10.09 -5.10
C ILE A 23 -8.58 11.16 -4.02
N ASP A 24 -9.75 11.59 -3.52
CA ASP A 24 -9.80 12.53 -2.41
C ASP A 24 -8.92 12.06 -1.24
N GLU A 25 -8.16 12.99 -0.65
CA GLU A 25 -7.16 12.67 0.36
C GLU A 25 -7.79 12.08 1.63
N GLU A 26 -9.01 12.50 1.99
CA GLU A 26 -9.73 11.95 3.14
C GLU A 26 -10.04 10.47 2.90
N LEU A 27 -10.45 10.12 1.69
CA LEU A 27 -10.75 8.75 1.27
C LEU A 27 -9.48 7.89 1.17
N MET A 28 -8.39 8.41 0.57
CA MET A 28 -7.10 7.73 0.54
C MET A 28 -6.55 7.42 1.93
N ASN A 29 -6.78 8.33 2.89
CA ASN A 29 -6.33 8.14 4.25
C ASN A 29 -7.14 7.06 5.00
N ARG A 30 -8.37 6.74 4.56
CA ARG A 30 -9.26 5.74 5.17
C ARG A 30 -9.26 4.38 4.47
N CYS A 31 -8.91 4.33 3.19
CA CYS A 31 -8.91 3.12 2.39
C CYS A 31 -7.50 2.56 2.15
N LEU A 32 -7.44 1.29 1.72
CA LEU A 32 -6.27 0.71 1.07
C LEU A 32 -6.42 0.92 -0.43
N VAL A 33 -5.47 1.61 -1.05
CA VAL A 33 -5.52 1.88 -2.49
C VAL A 33 -4.77 0.76 -3.21
N LEU A 34 -5.49 0.02 -4.05
CA LEU A 34 -4.94 -1.02 -4.90
C LEU A 34 -4.97 -0.54 -6.36
N THR A 35 -3.82 -0.58 -7.02
CA THR A 35 -3.73 -0.24 -8.45
C THR A 35 -3.54 -1.50 -9.28
N VAL A 36 -4.17 -1.52 -10.46
CA VAL A 36 -4.06 -2.62 -11.40
C VAL A 36 -2.68 -2.62 -12.05
N ASP A 37 -2.09 -3.79 -12.24
CA ASP A 37 -0.88 -3.96 -13.05
C ASP A 37 -1.23 -3.88 -14.54
N GLU A 38 -0.84 -2.78 -15.18
CA GLU A 38 -1.04 -2.51 -16.60
C GLU A 38 0.25 -2.75 -17.42
N SER A 39 1.18 -3.54 -16.88
CA SER A 39 2.37 -3.95 -17.63
C SER A 39 1.99 -4.81 -18.85
N ARG A 40 2.86 -4.76 -19.86
CA ARG A 40 2.73 -5.59 -21.05
C ARG A 40 2.77 -7.08 -20.67
N ASP A 41 3.69 -7.47 -19.80
CA ASP A 41 3.83 -8.86 -19.35
C ASP A 41 2.58 -9.35 -18.61
N GLN A 42 1.92 -8.49 -17.84
CA GLN A 42 0.64 -8.83 -17.21
C GLN A 42 -0.46 -9.01 -18.26
N THR A 43 -0.53 -8.14 -19.25
CA THR A 43 -1.52 -8.25 -20.34
C THR A 43 -1.31 -9.53 -21.17
N GLU A 44 -0.05 -9.87 -21.48
CA GLU A 44 0.28 -11.11 -22.20
C GLU A 44 -0.11 -12.35 -21.39
N ARG A 45 0.14 -12.36 -20.08
CA ARG A 45 -0.32 -13.42 -19.16
C ARG A 45 -1.84 -13.54 -19.15
N ILE A 46 -2.57 -12.42 -19.12
CA ILE A 46 -4.04 -12.41 -19.19
C ILE A 46 -4.52 -13.00 -20.53
N HIS A 47 -3.93 -12.59 -21.66
CA HIS A 47 -4.29 -13.14 -22.98
C HIS A 47 -4.02 -14.65 -23.07
N ALA A 48 -2.93 -15.14 -22.48
CA ALA A 48 -2.66 -16.57 -22.40
C ALA A 48 -3.75 -17.31 -21.62
N LEU A 49 -4.11 -16.83 -20.43
CA LEU A 49 -5.16 -17.40 -19.59
C LEU A 49 -6.54 -17.34 -20.25
N GLN A 50 -6.86 -16.26 -20.96
CA GLN A 50 -8.12 -16.13 -21.70
C GLN A 50 -8.22 -17.15 -22.85
N ARG A 51 -7.11 -17.40 -23.56
CA ARG A 51 -7.05 -18.44 -24.59
C ARG A 51 -7.16 -19.83 -23.98
N GLU A 52 -6.41 -20.11 -22.91
CA GLU A 52 -6.48 -21.38 -22.17
C GLU A 52 -7.89 -21.66 -21.67
N ALA A 53 -8.60 -20.66 -21.15
CA ALA A 53 -9.98 -20.80 -20.65
C ALA A 53 -11.00 -21.24 -21.73
N ARG A 54 -10.66 -21.12 -23.02
CA ARG A 54 -11.50 -21.58 -24.14
C ARG A 54 -11.19 -23.01 -24.58
N THR A 55 -10.16 -23.65 -24.02
CA THR A 55 -9.81 -25.06 -24.26
C THR A 55 -10.64 -26.01 -23.40
N VAL A 56 -10.69 -27.30 -23.75
CA VAL A 56 -11.37 -28.33 -22.94
C VAL A 56 -10.72 -28.42 -21.56
N GLU A 57 -9.39 -28.41 -21.49
CA GLU A 57 -8.61 -28.44 -20.25
C GLU A 57 -8.92 -27.23 -19.36
N GLY A 58 -9.02 -26.04 -19.96
CA GLY A 58 -9.38 -24.80 -19.28
C GLY A 58 -10.79 -24.83 -18.70
N ILE A 59 -11.77 -25.35 -19.44
CA ILE A 59 -13.15 -25.52 -18.96
C ILE A 59 -13.20 -26.51 -17.79
N LEU A 60 -12.54 -27.66 -17.91
CA LEU A 60 -12.46 -28.65 -16.81
C LEU A 60 -11.73 -28.08 -15.58
N ARG A 61 -10.68 -27.27 -15.79
CA ARG A 61 -9.97 -26.56 -14.72
C ARG A 61 -10.88 -25.53 -14.03
N ALA A 62 -11.71 -24.81 -14.79
CA ALA A 62 -12.68 -23.87 -14.22
C ALA A 62 -13.73 -24.58 -13.36
N GLU A 63 -14.17 -25.78 -13.75
CA GLU A 63 -15.08 -26.57 -12.92
C GLU A 63 -14.42 -27.00 -11.60
N ARG A 64 -13.21 -27.57 -11.66
CA ARG A 64 -12.42 -27.92 -10.46
C ARG A 64 -12.13 -26.72 -9.55
N ARG A 65 -11.94 -25.53 -10.11
CA ARG A 65 -11.73 -24.30 -9.34
C ARG A 65 -12.90 -23.99 -8.41
N LYS A 66 -14.14 -24.38 -8.76
CA LYS A 66 -15.31 -24.17 -7.89
C LYS A 66 -15.18 -24.92 -6.57
N ASP A 67 -14.55 -26.10 -6.56
CA ASP A 67 -14.33 -26.87 -5.33
C ASP A 67 -13.29 -26.19 -4.45
N VAL A 68 -12.19 -25.70 -5.03
CA VAL A 68 -11.18 -24.91 -4.32
C VAL A 68 -11.80 -23.65 -3.71
N LEU A 69 -12.62 -22.92 -4.48
CA LEU A 69 -13.32 -21.74 -3.98
C LEU A 69 -14.25 -22.08 -2.81
N ARG A 70 -14.96 -23.20 -2.89
CA ARG A 70 -15.83 -23.68 -1.80
C ARG A 70 -15.03 -23.97 -0.54
N VAL A 71 -13.87 -24.61 -0.66
CA VAL A 71 -12.95 -24.84 0.47
C VAL A 71 -12.49 -23.52 1.07
N MET A 72 -12.06 -22.56 0.25
CA MET A 72 -11.62 -21.23 0.72
C MET A 72 -12.74 -20.47 1.44
N GLN A 73 -13.96 -20.49 0.89
CA GLN A 73 -15.14 -19.86 1.51
C GLN A 73 -15.49 -20.51 2.86
N ASN A 74 -15.44 -21.85 2.92
CA ASN A 74 -15.67 -22.57 4.18
C ASN A 74 -14.58 -22.27 5.21
N ALA A 75 -13.31 -22.20 4.79
CA ALA A 75 -12.21 -21.81 5.67
C ALA A 75 -12.42 -20.40 6.26
N GLN A 76 -12.85 -19.43 5.44
CA GLN A 76 -13.19 -18.07 5.91
C GLN A 76 -14.34 -18.08 6.92
N ARG A 77 -15.38 -18.90 6.73
CA ARG A 77 -16.50 -19.03 7.66
C ARG A 77 -16.12 -19.63 9.02
N LEU A 78 -15.02 -20.37 9.08
CA LEU A 78 -14.50 -20.97 10.31
C LEU A 78 -13.60 -20.02 11.11
N ILE A 79 -13.30 -18.83 10.57
CA ILE A 79 -12.56 -17.80 11.29
C ILE A 79 -13.43 -17.31 12.44
N ARG A 80 -12.85 -17.24 13.65
CA ARG A 80 -13.54 -16.81 14.85
C ARG A 80 -12.99 -15.43 15.22
N PRO A 81 -13.84 -14.48 15.63
CA PRO A 81 -13.33 -13.22 16.16
C PRO A 81 -12.47 -13.49 17.41
N MET A 82 -11.18 -13.14 17.36
CA MET A 82 -10.25 -13.32 18.47
C MET A 82 -9.40 -12.07 18.65
N ARG A 83 -8.96 -11.82 19.89
CA ARG A 83 -7.97 -10.79 20.17
C ARG A 83 -6.60 -11.28 19.68
N VAL A 84 -5.86 -10.44 18.99
CA VAL A 84 -4.49 -10.76 18.57
C VAL A 84 -3.52 -10.04 19.51
N ALA A 85 -2.49 -10.75 19.93
CA ALA A 85 -1.41 -10.22 20.75
C ALA A 85 -0.10 -10.34 19.99
N ASN A 86 0.53 -9.21 19.70
CA ASN A 86 1.81 -9.16 19.00
C ASN A 86 2.98 -8.94 19.97
N PRO A 87 3.78 -9.99 20.29
CA PRO A 87 4.91 -9.86 21.20
C PRO A 87 6.01 -8.93 20.67
N PHE A 88 6.05 -8.72 19.35
CA PHE A 88 7.07 -7.94 18.65
C PHE A 88 6.63 -6.49 18.39
N ALA A 89 5.41 -6.10 18.79
CA ALA A 89 4.84 -4.79 18.48
C ALA A 89 5.74 -3.61 18.89
N ARG A 90 6.44 -3.74 20.02
CA ARG A 90 7.35 -2.68 20.54
C ARG A 90 8.62 -2.48 19.71
N HIS A 91 8.95 -3.44 18.85
CA HIS A 91 10.16 -3.44 18.02
C HIS A 91 9.85 -3.15 16.55
N LEU A 92 8.58 -3.12 16.16
CA LEU A 92 8.18 -2.76 14.81
C LEU A 92 8.53 -1.29 14.54
N THR A 93 9.20 -1.05 13.42
CA THR A 93 9.49 0.31 12.95
C THR A 93 8.51 0.71 11.86
N PHE A 94 8.18 2.00 11.82
CA PHE A 94 7.36 2.61 10.80
C PHE A 94 7.75 4.08 10.67
N THR A 95 7.59 4.66 9.49
CA THR A 95 7.92 6.08 9.28
C THR A 95 7.05 7.00 10.16
N SER A 96 7.66 8.00 10.79
CA SER A 96 6.97 8.95 11.69
C SER A 96 6.94 10.39 11.17
N GLY A 97 7.42 10.62 9.94
CA GLY A 97 7.66 11.96 9.40
C GLY A 97 6.41 12.74 8.96
N ARG A 98 5.23 12.10 8.86
CA ARG A 98 3.98 12.75 8.40
C ARG A 98 2.79 12.32 9.26
N THR A 99 1.81 13.19 9.48
CA THR A 99 0.60 12.87 10.28
C THR A 99 -0.17 11.66 9.73
N ARG A 100 -0.18 11.48 8.41
CA ARG A 100 -0.79 10.35 7.71
C ARG A 100 -0.24 9.00 8.17
N THR A 101 1.04 8.91 8.55
CA THR A 101 1.66 7.65 8.95
C THR A 101 1.04 7.05 10.22
N ARG A 102 0.31 7.84 11.02
CA ARG A 102 -0.48 7.33 12.16
C ARG A 102 -1.55 6.33 11.70
N ARG A 103 -2.29 6.66 10.61
CA ARG A 103 -3.33 5.78 10.05
C ARG A 103 -2.70 4.60 9.32
N ASP A 104 -1.64 4.82 8.56
CA ASP A 104 -0.99 3.75 7.82
C ASP A 104 -0.26 2.75 8.73
N HIS A 105 0.26 3.21 9.87
CA HIS A 105 0.80 2.34 10.92
C HIS A 105 -0.29 1.42 11.49
N GLU A 106 -1.48 1.97 11.80
CA GLU A 106 -2.61 1.17 12.28
C GLU A 106 -3.07 0.15 11.22
N LYS A 107 -3.10 0.54 9.95
CA LYS A 107 -3.39 -0.38 8.83
C LYS A 107 -2.34 -1.50 8.76
N TYR A 108 -1.07 -1.19 8.98
CA TYR A 108 0.00 -2.19 9.01
C TYR A 108 -0.16 -3.18 10.18
N LEU A 109 -0.47 -2.70 11.39
CA LEU A 109 -0.76 -3.58 12.53
C LEU A 109 -1.99 -4.45 12.27
N THR A 110 -3.04 -3.88 11.70
CA THR A 110 -4.27 -4.60 11.33
C THR A 110 -3.99 -5.68 10.27
N LEU A 111 -3.08 -5.42 9.33
CA LEU A 111 -2.65 -6.41 8.34
C LEU A 111 -1.97 -7.61 8.99
N ILE A 112 -1.09 -7.38 9.96
CA ILE A 112 -0.46 -8.45 10.75
C ILE A 112 -1.53 -9.25 11.50
N ASP A 113 -2.48 -8.57 12.14
CA ASP A 113 -3.56 -9.21 12.90
C ASP A 113 -4.45 -10.07 11.99
N ALA A 114 -4.77 -9.58 10.78
CA ALA A 114 -5.55 -10.32 9.79
C ALA A 114 -4.83 -11.60 9.33
N ILE A 115 -3.51 -11.53 9.12
CA ILE A 115 -2.69 -12.70 8.76
C ILE A 115 -2.64 -13.70 9.92
N ALA A 116 -2.46 -13.23 11.16
CA ALA A 116 -2.48 -14.09 12.34
C ALA A 116 -3.84 -14.80 12.47
N LEU A 117 -4.95 -14.07 12.33
CA LEU A 117 -6.31 -14.62 12.37
C LEU A 117 -6.57 -15.67 11.29
N LEU A 118 -6.04 -15.47 10.08
CA LEU A 118 -6.14 -16.46 9.00
C LEU A 118 -5.50 -17.81 9.40
N HIS A 119 -4.46 -17.76 10.22
CA HIS A 119 -3.72 -18.92 10.73
C HIS A 119 -4.16 -19.34 12.15
N GLN A 120 -5.30 -18.86 12.67
CA GLN A 120 -5.69 -19.07 14.06
C GLN A 120 -5.80 -20.55 14.48
N HIS A 121 -6.18 -21.43 13.55
CA HIS A 121 -6.36 -22.87 13.81
C HIS A 121 -5.06 -23.68 13.68
N GLN A 122 -3.95 -23.03 13.32
CA GLN A 122 -2.63 -23.65 13.13
C GLN A 122 -1.71 -23.46 14.35
N ARG A 123 -2.19 -22.79 15.41
CA ARG A 123 -1.39 -22.44 16.59
C ARG A 123 -2.23 -22.43 17.86
N ALA A 124 -1.57 -22.58 19.00
CA ALA A 124 -2.22 -22.51 20.30
C ALA A 124 -2.51 -21.05 20.70
N THR A 125 -3.63 -20.85 21.38
CA THR A 125 -4.01 -19.56 21.97
C THR A 125 -3.32 -19.38 23.32
N ILE A 126 -3.10 -18.12 23.72
CA ILE A 126 -2.57 -17.77 25.03
C ILE A 126 -3.71 -17.18 25.88
N THR A 127 -3.74 -17.53 27.17
CA THR A 127 -4.78 -17.08 28.09
C THR A 127 -4.17 -16.39 29.29
N HIS A 128 -4.77 -15.28 29.70
CA HIS A 128 -4.37 -14.53 30.89
C HIS A 128 -5.59 -14.19 31.75
N GLN A 129 -5.42 -14.21 33.07
CA GLN A 129 -6.45 -13.78 34.02
C GLN A 129 -6.26 -12.30 34.37
N VAL A 130 -7.30 -11.49 34.20
CA VAL A 130 -7.31 -10.07 34.57
C VAL A 130 -8.58 -9.79 35.36
N ASN A 131 -8.44 -9.43 36.64
CA ASN A 131 -9.57 -9.13 37.55
C ASN A 131 -10.66 -10.22 37.55
N GLY A 132 -10.25 -11.50 37.57
CA GLY A 132 -11.16 -12.65 37.53
C GLY A 132 -11.80 -12.94 36.17
N ARG A 133 -11.36 -12.28 35.10
CA ARG A 133 -11.81 -12.54 33.71
C ARG A 133 -10.69 -13.21 32.91
N THR A 134 -11.02 -14.30 32.22
CA THR A 134 -10.12 -14.93 31.26
C THR A 134 -10.10 -14.12 29.97
N VAL A 135 -8.90 -13.68 29.55
CA VAL A 135 -8.65 -13.03 28.27
C VAL A 135 -7.88 -14.01 27.40
N GLU A 136 -8.53 -14.52 26.36
CA GLU A 136 -7.92 -15.36 25.33
C GLU A 136 -7.40 -14.50 24.18
N MET A 137 -6.17 -14.77 23.74
CA MET A 137 -5.50 -14.04 22.66
C MET A 137 -4.76 -15.02 21.74
N LEU A 138 -4.65 -14.63 20.47
CA LEU A 138 -3.86 -15.33 19.48
C LEU A 138 -2.47 -14.68 19.38
N PRO A 139 -1.38 -15.41 19.59
CA PRO A 139 -0.04 -14.84 19.47
C PRO A 139 0.37 -14.69 17.99
N VAL A 140 0.92 -13.52 17.66
CA VAL A 140 1.58 -13.26 16.36
C VAL A 140 2.94 -13.96 16.32
N THR A 141 3.26 -14.54 15.17
CA THR A 141 4.57 -15.15 14.88
C THR A 141 5.38 -14.26 13.95
N LEU A 142 6.68 -14.52 13.85
CA LEU A 142 7.56 -13.79 12.93
C LEU A 142 7.16 -14.01 11.46
N ASP A 143 6.64 -15.18 11.12
CA ASP A 143 6.20 -15.51 9.76
C ASP A 143 4.99 -14.66 9.33
N ASP A 144 4.12 -14.27 10.27
CA ASP A 144 3.01 -13.34 9.99
C ASP A 144 3.55 -11.93 9.68
N ILE A 145 4.57 -11.49 10.41
CA ILE A 145 5.23 -10.20 10.20
C ILE A 145 5.98 -10.20 8.86
N GLU A 146 6.65 -11.30 8.51
CA GLU A 146 7.30 -11.48 7.22
C GLU A 146 6.28 -11.41 6.07
N ALA A 147 5.15 -12.11 6.22
CA ALA A 147 4.07 -12.05 5.25
C ALA A 147 3.51 -10.62 5.12
N ALA A 148 3.30 -9.91 6.24
CA ALA A 148 2.87 -8.52 6.23
C ALA A 148 3.90 -7.60 5.55
N ASN A 149 5.20 -7.78 5.83
CA ASN A 149 6.29 -7.01 5.23
C ASN A 149 6.39 -7.18 3.72
N ARG A 150 5.98 -8.34 3.16
CA ARG A 150 5.91 -8.54 1.70
C ARG A 150 4.74 -7.80 1.06
N ILE A 151 3.61 -7.67 1.77
CA ILE A 151 2.38 -7.06 1.24
C ILE A 151 2.36 -5.55 1.46
N ALA A 152 2.85 -5.09 2.62
CA ALA A 152 2.73 -3.70 3.06
C ALA A 152 3.33 -2.67 2.08
N PRO A 153 4.51 -2.86 1.45
CA PRO A 153 5.02 -1.92 0.47
C PRO A 153 4.09 -1.72 -0.74
N GLU A 154 3.45 -2.79 -1.21
CA GLU A 154 2.56 -2.74 -2.37
C GLU A 154 1.24 -2.03 -2.08
N VAL A 155 0.79 -2.02 -0.83
CA VAL A 155 -0.52 -1.47 -0.45
C VAL A 155 -0.39 -0.10 0.25
N LEU A 156 0.57 0.02 1.17
CA LEU A 156 0.82 1.22 1.96
C LEU A 156 1.85 2.14 1.31
N GLY A 157 2.88 1.59 0.65
CA GLY A 157 3.89 2.38 -0.05
C GLY A 157 3.29 3.18 -1.22
N ARG A 158 2.42 2.55 -2.01
CA ARG A 158 1.68 3.20 -3.12
C ARG A 158 0.74 4.31 -2.63
N SER A 159 0.28 4.23 -1.38
CA SER A 159 -0.59 5.24 -0.78
C SER A 159 0.20 6.45 -0.29
N LEU A 160 1.46 6.27 0.12
CA LEU A 160 2.37 7.33 0.57
C LEU A 160 3.06 8.07 -0.58
N ASP A 161 2.95 7.52 -1.78
CA ASP A 161 3.52 8.08 -3.00
C ASP A 161 2.69 9.25 -3.52
N GLU A 162 3.36 10.35 -3.86
CA GLU A 162 2.74 11.53 -4.47
C GLU A 162 2.55 11.34 -5.98
N LEU A 163 3.30 10.41 -6.58
CA LEU A 163 3.17 10.02 -7.97
C LEU A 163 2.36 8.73 -8.12
N PRO A 164 1.19 8.79 -8.77
CA PRO A 164 0.45 7.59 -9.16
C PRO A 164 1.33 6.65 -10.00
N PRO A 165 1.19 5.31 -9.90
CA PRO A 165 2.06 4.37 -10.61
C PRO A 165 2.11 4.57 -12.13
N GLN A 166 0.99 4.95 -12.75
CA GLN A 166 0.94 5.31 -14.17
C GLN A 166 1.75 6.58 -14.45
N THR A 167 1.59 7.62 -13.63
CA THR A 167 2.35 8.87 -13.76
C THR A 167 3.85 8.62 -13.60
N ARG A 168 4.27 7.77 -12.66
CA ARG A 168 5.68 7.32 -12.53
C ARG A 168 6.16 6.58 -13.78
N ARG A 169 5.38 5.65 -14.32
CA ARG A 169 5.75 4.93 -15.56
C ARG A 169 5.92 5.90 -16.74
N LEU A 170 5.07 6.92 -16.82
CA LEU A 170 5.22 7.96 -17.82
C LEU A 170 6.51 8.75 -17.61
N LEU A 171 6.81 9.15 -16.37
CA LEU A 171 8.05 9.85 -16.03
C LEU A 171 9.29 9.04 -16.39
N GLU A 172 9.34 7.75 -16.08
CA GLU A 172 10.46 6.88 -16.45
C GLU A 172 10.59 6.72 -17.98
N THR A 173 9.47 6.70 -18.70
CA THR A 173 9.48 6.72 -20.17
C THR A 173 10.02 8.05 -20.71
N ILE A 174 9.66 9.17 -20.09
CA ILE A 174 10.18 10.50 -20.43
C ILE A 174 11.68 10.56 -20.15
N LYS A 175 12.16 10.11 -18.98
CA LYS A 175 13.59 10.03 -18.64
C LYS A 175 14.36 9.21 -19.68
N ALA A 176 13.85 8.03 -20.04
CA ALA A 176 14.46 7.20 -21.08
C ALA A 176 14.53 7.93 -22.44
N HIS A 177 13.44 8.58 -22.86
CA HIS A 177 13.42 9.36 -24.10
C HIS A 177 14.44 10.52 -24.09
N VAL A 178 14.54 11.23 -22.97
CA VAL A 178 15.49 12.34 -22.79
C VAL A 178 16.94 11.83 -22.81
N ARG A 179 17.24 10.71 -22.13
CA ARG A 179 18.57 10.06 -22.19
C ARG A 179 18.98 9.70 -23.61
N GLU A 180 18.08 9.06 -24.36
CA GLU A 180 18.35 8.72 -25.77
C GLU A 180 18.64 9.97 -26.62
N ARG A 181 17.96 11.08 -26.35
CA ARG A 181 18.14 12.34 -27.09
C ARG A 181 19.45 13.04 -26.73
N ILE A 182 19.82 13.05 -25.45
CA ILE A 182 21.11 13.56 -24.97
C ILE A 182 22.26 12.83 -25.68
N GLU A 183 22.20 11.50 -25.75
CA GLU A 183 23.23 10.68 -26.39
C GLU A 183 23.26 10.87 -27.92
N ALA A 184 22.10 10.93 -28.57
CA ALA A 184 22.01 11.07 -30.03
C ALA A 184 22.47 12.46 -30.52
N ASP A 185 22.01 13.52 -29.86
CA ASP A 185 22.22 14.90 -30.29
C ASP A 185 23.43 15.57 -29.59
N LYS A 186 24.02 14.91 -28.58
CA LYS A 186 25.12 15.43 -27.73
C LYS A 186 24.82 16.79 -27.14
N ILE A 187 23.61 16.95 -26.62
CA ILE A 187 23.09 18.19 -26.03
C ILE A 187 22.91 18.05 -24.51
N GLU A 188 22.89 19.19 -23.82
CA GLU A 188 22.52 19.23 -22.40
C GLU A 188 21.05 18.83 -22.19
N GLN A 189 20.73 18.22 -21.04
CA GLN A 189 19.38 17.78 -20.69
C GLN A 189 18.31 18.88 -20.86
N LYS A 190 18.61 20.12 -20.46
CA LYS A 190 17.70 21.28 -20.57
C LYS A 190 17.26 21.58 -22.01
N LEU A 191 18.09 21.19 -22.98
CA LEU A 191 17.83 21.37 -24.40
C LEU A 191 17.13 20.15 -25.03
N ALA A 192 17.18 18.99 -24.37
CA ALA A 192 16.49 17.76 -24.78
C ALA A 192 14.98 17.82 -24.48
N ARG A 193 14.31 18.85 -25.03
CA ARG A 193 12.86 19.05 -24.91
C ARG A 193 12.11 18.02 -25.72
N PHE A 194 10.86 17.74 -25.33
CA PHE A 194 9.99 16.79 -26.02
C PHE A 194 8.57 17.34 -26.17
N THR A 195 7.77 16.70 -27.01
CA THR A 195 6.37 17.05 -27.25
C THR A 195 5.44 15.93 -26.78
N ARG A 196 4.16 16.27 -26.56
CA ARG A 196 3.12 15.27 -26.27
C ARG A 196 3.03 14.19 -27.34
N ARG A 197 3.29 14.54 -28.60
CA ARG A 197 3.21 13.62 -29.73
C ARG A 197 4.31 12.56 -29.67
N GLU A 198 5.56 12.97 -29.43
CA GLU A 198 6.70 12.05 -29.32
C GLU A 198 6.48 11.02 -28.20
N ILE A 199 6.01 11.47 -27.03
CA ILE A 199 5.71 10.58 -25.90
C ILE A 199 4.52 9.67 -26.20
N ARG A 200 3.51 10.15 -26.96
CA ARG A 200 2.38 9.33 -27.40
C ARG A 200 2.77 8.19 -28.31
N GLU A 201 3.63 8.47 -29.29
CA GLU A 201 4.11 7.48 -30.25
C GLU A 201 4.95 6.39 -29.55
N ARG A 202 5.69 6.74 -28.49
CA ARG A 202 6.46 5.78 -27.69
C ARG A 202 5.62 4.93 -26.74
N THR A 203 4.66 5.56 -26.05
CA THR A 203 3.86 4.88 -25.02
C THR A 203 2.66 4.12 -25.59
N GLY A 204 2.14 4.55 -26.75
CA GLY A 204 0.88 4.08 -27.29
C GLY A 204 -0.35 4.57 -26.51
N TRP A 205 -0.19 5.49 -25.56
CA TRP A 205 -1.28 6.00 -24.74
C TRP A 205 -2.19 6.95 -25.52
N SER A 206 -3.43 7.12 -25.06
CA SER A 206 -4.32 8.12 -25.66
C SER A 206 -3.84 9.55 -25.36
N GLY A 207 -4.20 10.50 -26.23
CA GLY A 207 -3.84 11.92 -26.02
C GLY A 207 -4.38 12.49 -24.70
N THR A 208 -5.56 12.04 -24.27
CA THR A 208 -6.17 12.45 -22.99
C THR A 208 -5.40 11.92 -21.80
N GLN A 209 -4.97 10.65 -21.82
CA GLN A 209 -4.13 10.08 -20.76
C GLN A 209 -2.82 10.85 -20.62
N ILE A 210 -2.11 11.08 -21.72
CA ILE A 210 -0.83 11.81 -21.69
C ILE A 210 -1.02 13.22 -21.17
N ARG A 211 -2.06 13.93 -21.62
CA ARG A 211 -2.35 15.28 -21.12
C ARG A 211 -2.53 15.26 -19.60
N ARG A 212 -3.40 14.37 -19.09
CA ARG A 212 -3.73 14.27 -17.67
C ARG A 212 -2.50 13.95 -16.80
N HIS A 213 -1.68 12.98 -17.20
CA HIS A 213 -0.47 12.62 -16.44
C HIS A 213 0.65 13.67 -16.57
N LEU A 214 0.78 14.36 -17.71
CA LEU A 214 1.73 15.47 -17.86
C LEU A 214 1.32 16.69 -17.04
N GLU A 215 0.03 16.98 -16.91
CA GLU A 215 -0.48 18.04 -16.02
C GLU A 215 -0.02 17.75 -14.58
N HIS A 216 -0.20 16.52 -14.08
CA HIS A 216 0.28 16.10 -12.76
C HIS A 216 1.81 16.22 -12.60
N LEU A 217 2.58 15.81 -13.62
CA LEU A 217 4.05 15.95 -13.60
C LEU A 217 4.51 17.40 -13.62
N VAL A 218 3.72 18.31 -14.20
CA VAL A 218 4.01 19.75 -14.19
C VAL A 218 3.68 20.34 -12.82
N GLU A 219 2.57 19.95 -12.21
CA GLU A 219 2.17 20.38 -10.87
C GLU A 219 3.19 19.98 -9.79
N LEU A 220 3.76 18.78 -9.91
CA LEU A 220 4.83 18.28 -9.04
C LEU A 220 6.24 18.71 -9.46
N GLU A 221 6.36 19.64 -10.42
CA GLU A 221 7.63 20.20 -10.89
C GLU A 221 8.64 19.18 -11.44
N HIS A 222 8.21 17.98 -11.84
CA HIS A 222 9.07 17.01 -12.54
C HIS A 222 9.36 17.46 -13.99
N VAL A 223 8.38 18.14 -14.61
CA VAL A 223 8.43 18.59 -16.00
C VAL A 223 7.95 20.04 -16.09
N ALA A 224 8.57 20.86 -16.92
CA ALA A 224 8.10 22.22 -17.22
C ALA A 224 7.53 22.31 -18.64
N ALA A 225 6.35 22.92 -18.79
CA ALA A 225 5.85 23.32 -20.11
C ALA A 225 6.58 24.57 -20.61
N ARG A 226 7.08 24.52 -21.85
CA ARG A 226 7.76 25.61 -22.55
C ARG A 226 7.00 25.96 -23.84
N GLY A 227 6.78 27.25 -24.06
CA GLY A 227 6.03 27.75 -25.22
C GLY A 227 4.52 27.77 -25.01
N GLY A 228 3.74 27.65 -26.09
CA GLY A 228 2.26 27.62 -26.04
C GLY A 228 1.54 28.96 -26.19
N ARG A 229 2.25 30.05 -26.54
CA ARG A 229 1.62 31.32 -26.94
C ARG A 229 1.63 31.43 -28.47
N ASN A 230 0.54 31.93 -29.05
CA ASN A 230 0.36 32.31 -30.46
C ASN A 230 1.09 31.42 -31.49
N GLY A 231 0.54 30.25 -31.81
CA GLY A 231 1.02 29.40 -32.92
C GLY A 231 2.30 28.60 -32.65
N VAL A 232 2.96 28.78 -31.49
CA VAL A 232 4.14 28.00 -31.10
C VAL A 232 3.72 26.70 -30.42
N LEU A 233 4.26 25.56 -30.91
CA LEU A 233 4.06 24.24 -30.33
C LEU A 233 4.49 24.20 -28.86
N ILE A 234 3.66 23.60 -28.01
CA ILE A 234 4.00 23.34 -26.61
C ILE A 234 5.06 22.23 -26.57
N GLN A 235 6.21 22.55 -26.02
CA GLN A 235 7.27 21.61 -25.68
C GLN A 235 7.36 21.44 -24.17
N TYR A 236 7.97 20.36 -23.73
CA TYR A 236 8.15 20.00 -22.34
C TYR A 236 9.64 19.79 -22.07
N GLU A 237 10.08 20.25 -20.91
CA GLU A 237 11.46 20.13 -20.42
C GLU A 237 11.44 19.26 -19.16
N LEU A 238 12.31 18.25 -19.07
CA LEU A 238 12.48 17.44 -17.87
C LEU A 238 13.34 18.20 -16.86
N LEU A 239 12.79 18.50 -15.69
CA LEU A 239 13.49 19.24 -14.63
C LEU A 239 14.26 18.31 -13.67
N THR A 240 13.78 17.08 -13.48
CA THR A 240 14.46 16.05 -12.68
C THR A 240 15.62 15.41 -13.43
N ASP A 241 16.62 14.90 -12.72
CA ASP A 241 17.75 14.23 -13.37
C ASP A 241 17.28 12.98 -14.11
N ALA A 242 17.62 12.88 -15.40
CA ALA A 242 17.26 11.75 -16.23
C ALA A 242 17.98 10.45 -15.81
N ALA A 243 19.09 10.53 -15.08
CA ALA A 243 19.82 9.38 -14.55
C ALA A 243 19.34 8.95 -13.14
N GLU A 244 18.60 9.80 -12.44
CA GLU A 244 18.11 9.49 -11.10
C GLU A 244 16.98 8.45 -11.17
N THR A 245 17.16 7.36 -10.43
CA THR A 245 16.08 6.38 -10.22
C THR A 245 15.26 6.86 -9.03
N GLU A 246 13.96 7.08 -9.20
CA GLU A 246 13.12 7.44 -8.06
C GLU A 246 13.15 6.31 -7.02
N CYS A 247 13.60 6.63 -5.81
CA CYS A 247 13.41 5.77 -4.66
C CYS A 247 11.92 5.80 -4.32
N GLY A 248 11.20 4.72 -4.61
CA GLY A 248 9.84 4.55 -4.10
C GLY A 248 9.85 4.74 -2.58
N PHE A 249 8.85 5.45 -2.04
CA PHE A 249 8.78 5.72 -0.61
C PHE A 249 8.85 4.41 0.20
N HIS A 250 9.94 4.21 0.92
CA HIS A 250 10.12 3.06 1.79
C HIS A 250 9.27 3.26 3.05
N VAL A 251 8.38 2.30 3.31
CA VAL A 251 7.49 2.29 4.50
C VAL A 251 8.28 2.24 5.82
N GLY A 252 9.60 2.02 5.77
CA GLY A 252 10.49 2.01 6.94
C GLY A 252 10.28 0.79 7.84
N LEU A 253 9.89 -0.33 7.24
CA LEU A 253 9.60 -1.59 7.94
C LEU A 253 10.90 -2.23 8.42
N ILE A 254 10.84 -2.83 9.62
CA ILE A 254 11.98 -3.55 10.19
C ILE A 254 12.17 -4.88 9.48
N ASP A 255 13.44 -5.24 9.26
CA ASP A 255 13.81 -6.57 8.79
C ASP A 255 13.49 -7.62 9.87
N VAL A 256 12.85 -8.71 9.44
CA VAL A 256 12.45 -9.81 10.32
C VAL A 256 13.68 -10.51 10.91
N GLU A 257 14.82 -10.53 10.22
CA GLU A 257 16.06 -11.10 10.76
C GLU A 257 16.58 -10.30 11.97
N LYS A 258 16.47 -8.96 11.95
CA LYS A 258 16.81 -8.13 13.12
C LYS A 258 15.86 -8.39 14.29
N LEU A 259 14.59 -8.67 14.01
CA LEU A 259 13.64 -9.09 15.05
C LEU A 259 14.04 -10.44 15.63
N ARG A 260 14.42 -11.44 14.81
CA ARG A 260 14.91 -12.76 15.26
C ARG A 260 16.10 -12.62 16.21
N GLU A 261 17.10 -11.82 15.83
CA GLU A 261 18.30 -11.56 16.64
C GLU A 261 17.95 -10.91 17.98
N SER A 262 17.06 -9.91 17.99
CA SER A 262 16.61 -9.23 19.21
C SER A 262 15.81 -10.14 20.16
N THR A 263 15.20 -11.19 19.61
CA THR A 263 14.44 -12.20 20.37
C THR A 263 15.40 -13.21 21.01
N LEU A 264 16.47 -13.58 20.30
CA LEU A 264 17.54 -14.46 20.80
C LEU A 264 18.33 -13.83 21.95
N THR A 265 18.53 -12.51 21.93
CA THR A 265 19.21 -11.77 23.02
C THR A 265 18.33 -11.60 24.26
N LYS A 266 17.00 -11.75 24.15
CA LYS A 266 16.00 -11.50 25.23
C LYS A 266 15.39 -12.77 25.84
N LYS A 267 16.03 -13.94 25.72
CA LYS A 267 15.62 -15.15 26.48
C LYS A 267 15.62 -14.96 28.01
N THR A 268 16.12 -13.83 28.52
CA THR A 268 15.81 -13.26 29.83
C THR A 268 14.69 -12.22 29.69
N LEU A 269 13.44 -12.62 29.95
CA LEU A 269 12.32 -11.69 30.07
C LEU A 269 12.60 -10.66 31.18
N PRO A 270 12.35 -9.35 30.97
CA PRO A 270 12.20 -8.45 32.10
C PRO A 270 10.82 -8.69 32.72
N GLU A 271 10.78 -9.00 34.02
CA GLU A 271 9.58 -9.00 34.82
C GLU A 271 8.80 -7.70 34.61
N ILE A 272 7.51 -7.83 34.30
CA ILE A 272 6.58 -6.71 34.32
C ILE A 272 6.45 -6.29 35.78
N LYS A 273 7.24 -5.29 36.22
CA LYS A 273 7.04 -4.66 37.53
C LYS A 273 5.61 -4.08 37.57
N PRO A 274 4.81 -4.40 38.60
CA PRO A 274 3.50 -3.78 38.75
C PRO A 274 3.66 -2.26 38.90
N PRO A 275 2.70 -1.45 38.43
CA PRO A 275 2.80 -0.01 38.52
C PRO A 275 2.91 0.40 40.00
N CYS A 276 3.98 1.14 40.31
CA CYS A 276 4.18 1.74 41.62
C CYS A 276 2.95 2.57 42.01
N ARG A 277 2.32 2.22 43.14
CA ARG A 277 1.31 3.05 43.80
C ARG A 277 1.97 4.33 44.31
N HIS A 278 1.95 5.40 43.53
CA HIS A 278 2.14 6.75 44.04
C HIS A 278 1.15 7.70 43.37
N LEU A 279 0.08 8.02 44.11
CA LEU A 279 -0.54 9.35 44.26
C LEU A 279 -1.88 9.15 44.97
N ALA A 280 -1.83 8.96 46.30
CA ALA A 280 -2.95 9.31 47.15
C ALA A 280 -2.85 10.83 47.41
N ALA A 281 -3.70 11.61 46.75
CA ALA A 281 -3.90 13.01 47.09
C ALA A 281 -4.64 13.11 48.44
N PRO A 282 -4.24 13.97 49.38
CA PRO A 282 -4.99 14.17 50.61
C PRO A 282 -6.27 14.98 50.31
N LEU A 283 -7.41 14.45 50.75
CA LEU A 283 -8.70 15.15 50.79
C LEU A 283 -8.57 16.44 51.61
N GLY A 284 -8.68 17.58 50.93
CA GLY A 284 -8.75 18.90 51.55
C GLY A 284 -10.09 19.09 52.28
N LYS A 285 -9.99 19.58 53.52
CA LYS A 285 -11.10 19.90 54.42
C LYS A 285 -12.10 20.87 53.78
N VAL A 286 -13.37 20.50 53.81
CA VAL A 286 -14.51 21.43 53.67
C VAL A 286 -14.57 22.26 54.94
N VAL A 287 -14.37 23.57 54.83
CA VAL A 287 -14.67 24.53 55.88
C VAL A 287 -15.98 25.22 55.49
N SER A 288 -16.96 25.07 56.36
CA SER A 288 -18.24 25.75 56.40
C SER A 288 -18.08 27.26 56.63
N LEU A 289 -18.73 28.06 55.77
CA LEU A 289 -19.55 29.24 56.10
C LEU A 289 -20.38 29.61 54.86
#